data_AF-A0AAI8WD79-F1
#
_entry.id   AF-A0AAI8WD79-F1
#
_cell.length_a   1.000
_cell.length_b   1.000
_cell.length_c   1.000
_cell.angle_alpha   90.00
_cell.angle_beta   90.00
_cell.angle_gamma   90.00
#
_symmetry.space_group_name_H-M   'P 1'
#
loop_
_entity.id
_entity.type
_entity.pdbx_description
1 polymer ?
#
loop_
_entity_poly.entity_id
_entity_poly.type
_entity_poly.pdbx_seq_one_letter_code
_entity_poly.pdbx_strand_id
1 'polypeptide(L)' 'MLHPSGKLYIVDFDKNEKIQHPKVHNGFDHEELREQLKLAGFKPLSIETFHHGKNLFMKQDASLFLAIAIKE' A
#
# COMPACT_ATOMS: atom_id res chain seq x y z
N MET A 1 -14.05 6.95 11.54
CA MET A 1 -13.17 7.85 10.76
C MET A 1 -12.08 8.39 11.68
N LEU A 2 -10.91 8.71 11.14
CA LEU A 2 -9.86 9.37 11.92
C LEU A 2 -10.24 10.82 12.20
N HIS A 3 -9.88 11.32 13.37
CA HIS A 3 -9.97 12.75 13.69
C HIS A 3 -9.02 13.56 12.79
N PRO A 4 -9.26 14.88 12.61
CA PRO A 4 -8.29 15.76 11.98
C PRO A 4 -6.90 15.60 12.61
N SER A 5 -5.85 15.60 11.81
CA SER A 5 -4.46 15.26 12.21
C SER A 5 -4.20 13.81 12.62
N GLY A 6 -5.19 12.92 12.53
CA GLY A 6 -5.03 11.48 12.78
C GLY A 6 -4.12 10.83 11.73
N LYS A 7 -3.24 9.93 12.16
CA LYS A 7 -2.32 9.22 11.26
C LYS A 7 -2.92 7.91 10.76
N LEU A 8 -2.76 7.66 9.47
CA LEU A 8 -3.04 6.40 8.81
C LEU A 8 -1.71 5.72 8.47
N TYR A 9 -1.59 4.45 8.87
CA TYR A 9 -0.47 3.58 8.51
C TYR A 9 -1.04 2.40 7.73
N ILE A 10 -0.48 2.10 6.56
CA ILE A 10 -0.87 0.97 5.71
C ILE A 10 0.37 0.11 5.50
N VAL A 11 0.26 -1.18 5.79
CA VAL A 11 1.26 -2.19 5.47
C VAL A 11 0.60 -3.22 4.56
N ASP A 12 1.05 -3.29 3.32
CA ASP A 12 0.53 -4.22 2.31
C ASP A 12 1.62 -4.53 1.28
N PHE A 13 1.27 -5.30 0.24
CA PHE A 13 2.17 -5.69 -0.84
C PHE A 13 2.27 -4.64 -1.94
N ASP A 14 3.47 -4.48 -2.47
CA ASP A 14 3.68 -3.82 -3.76
C ASP A 14 2.94 -4.60 -4.85
N LYS A 15 2.42 -3.88 -5.85
CA LYS A 15 1.71 -4.48 -6.99
C LYS A 15 2.57 -5.53 -7.65
N ASN A 16 2.01 -6.73 -7.81
CA ASN A 16 2.69 -7.88 -8.39
C ASN A 16 1.84 -8.45 -9.54
N GLU A 17 2.31 -8.25 -10.78
CA GLU A 17 1.60 -8.67 -11.98
C GLU A 17 1.46 -10.20 -12.12
N LYS A 18 2.30 -10.96 -11.41
CA LYS A 18 2.24 -12.43 -11.37
C LYS A 18 1.09 -12.94 -10.52
N ILE A 19 0.47 -12.08 -9.70
CA ILE A 19 -0.68 -12.43 -8.88
C ILE A 19 -1.95 -12.08 -9.66
N GLN A 20 -2.59 -13.11 -10.21
CA GLN A 20 -3.86 -12.99 -10.91
C GLN A 20 -4.82 -14.03 -10.37
N HIS A 21 -5.71 -13.60 -9.48
CA HIS A 21 -6.75 -14.47 -8.95
C HIS A 21 -8.00 -13.64 -8.64
N PRO A 22 -9.22 -14.08 -9.01
CA PRO A 22 -10.45 -13.29 -8.90
C PRO A 22 -10.82 -12.88 -7.46
N LYS A 23 -10.19 -13.49 -6.45
CA LYS A 23 -10.44 -13.24 -5.03
C LYS A 23 -9.26 -12.59 -4.30
N VAL A 24 -8.16 -12.27 -4.99
CA VAL A 24 -6.94 -11.75 -4.37
C VAL A 24 -6.55 -10.45 -5.07
N HIS A 25 -6.51 -9.35 -4.33
CA HIS A 25 -5.92 -8.11 -4.82
C HIS A 25 -4.41 -8.31 -4.98
N ASN A 26 -3.84 -7.84 -6.08
CA ASN A 26 -2.45 -8.11 -6.41
C ASN A 26 -1.46 -7.10 -5.83
N GLY A 27 -1.85 -6.32 -4.84
CA GLY A 27 -1.05 -5.27 -4.22
C GLY A 27 -1.21 -3.91 -4.88
N PHE A 28 -0.54 -2.90 -4.32
CA PHE A 28 -0.73 -1.50 -4.67
C PHE A 28 0.45 -0.93 -5.43
N ASP A 29 0.15 -0.10 -6.43
CA ASP A 29 1.14 0.80 -7.00
C ASP A 29 1.27 2.03 -6.10
N HIS A 30 2.50 2.47 -5.83
CA HIS A 30 2.75 3.57 -4.88
C HIS A 30 2.16 4.90 -5.34
N GLU A 31 2.23 5.22 -6.64
CA GLU A 31 1.72 6.50 -7.14
C GLU A 31 0.19 6.47 -7.24
N GLU A 32 -0.38 5.33 -7.66
CA GLU A 32 -1.83 5.13 -7.61
C GLU A 32 -2.37 5.29 -6.18
N LEU A 33 -1.72 4.63 -5.19
CA LEU A 33 -2.10 4.75 -3.78
C LEU A 33 -1.95 6.19 -3.26
N ARG A 34 -0.90 6.90 -3.66
CA ARG A 34 -0.66 8.31 -3.29
C ARG A 34 -1.81 9.20 -3.75
N GLU A 35 -2.28 9.03 -4.99
CA GLU A 35 -3.42 9.79 -5.50
C GLU A 35 -4.74 9.40 -4.82
N GLN A 36 -4.96 8.11 -4.56
CA GLN A 36 -6.15 7.66 -3.82
C GLN A 36 -6.20 8.24 -2.39
N LEU A 37 -5.05 8.31 -1.69
CA LEU A 37 -4.96 8.94 -0.38
C LEU A 37 -5.36 10.42 -0.43
N LYS A 38 -4.87 11.17 -1.42
CA LYS A 38 -5.26 12.58 -1.63
C LYS A 38 -6.77 12.72 -1.87
N LEU A 39 -7.33 11.90 -2.76
CA LEU A 39 -8.76 11.89 -3.07
C LEU A 39 -9.62 11.54 -1.85
N ALA A 40 -9.11 10.68 -0.96
CA ALA A 40 -9.76 10.31 0.29
C ALA A 40 -9.61 11.37 1.42
N GLY A 41 -8.99 12.52 1.14
CA GLY A 41 -8.79 13.61 2.11
C GLY A 41 -7.66 13.32 3.11
N PHE A 42 -6.62 12.62 2.67
CA PHE A 42 -5.38 12.43 3.41
C PHE A 42 -4.20 13.10 2.71
N LYS A 43 -3.27 13.62 3.51
CA LYS A 43 -1.96 14.04 3.04
C LYS A 43 -0.98 12.87 3.13
N PRO A 44 -0.53 12.28 2.02
CA PRO A 44 0.50 11.25 2.04
C PRO A 44 1.84 11.84 2.49
N LEU A 45 2.50 11.20 3.46
CA LEU A 45 3.82 11.59 3.95
C LEU A 45 4.93 10.74 3.34
N SER A 46 4.78 9.41 3.36
CA SER A 46 5.73 8.46 2.78
C SER A 46 5.00 7.21 2.30
N ILE A 47 5.59 6.55 1.30
CA ILE A 47 5.20 5.21 0.81
C ILE A 47 6.50 4.55 0.39
N GLU A 48 6.97 3.56 1.15
CA GLU A 48 8.30 2.98 0.98
C GLU A 48 8.27 1.47 1.16
N THR A 49 8.89 0.76 0.22
CA THR A 49 9.15 -0.67 0.33
C THR A 49 10.18 -0.90 1.43
N PHE A 50 9.83 -1.70 2.45
CA PHE A 50 10.73 -1.97 3.59
C PHE A 50 11.23 -3.43 3.62
N HIS A 51 10.64 -4.32 2.81
CA HIS A 51 11.02 -5.72 2.79
C HIS A 51 10.81 -6.34 1.40
N HIS A 52 11.77 -7.17 0.99
CA HIS A 52 11.69 -8.03 -0.18
C HIS A 52 11.79 -9.50 0.26
N GLY A 53 10.85 -10.34 -0.15
CA GLY A 53 10.77 -11.74 0.26
C GLY A 53 10.58 -12.69 -0.92
N LYS A 54 11.22 -13.87 -0.83
CA LYS A 54 11.03 -14.96 -1.80
C LYS A 54 9.79 -15.78 -1.47
N ASN A 55 9.01 -16.14 -2.48
CA ASN A 55 7.77 -16.93 -2.34
C ASN A 55 6.77 -16.35 -1.31
N LEU A 56 6.82 -15.04 -1.05
CA LEU A 56 6.14 -14.38 0.06
C LEU A 56 4.64 -14.19 -0.21
N PHE A 57 4.26 -13.90 -1.47
CA PHE A 57 2.86 -13.65 -1.83
C PHE A 57 2.41 -14.70 -2.85
N MET A 58 1.51 -15.61 -2.46
CA MET A 58 1.01 -16.70 -3.32
C MET A 58 2.13 -17.52 -4.00
N LYS A 59 3.22 -17.80 -3.26
CA LYS A 59 4.43 -18.48 -3.75
C LYS A 59 5.16 -17.75 -4.89
N GLN A 60 4.96 -16.44 -5.02
CA GLN A 60 5.78 -15.57 -5.86
C GLN A 60 6.64 -14.67 -4.99
N ASP A 61 7.79 -14.27 -5.53
CA ASP A 61 8.61 -13.22 -4.92
C ASP A 61 7.79 -11.92 -4.89
N ALA A 62 7.82 -11.23 -3.74
CA ALA A 62 7.03 -10.04 -3.50
C ALA A 62 7.70 -9.11 -2.49
N SER A 63 7.19 -7.89 -2.41
CA SER A 63 7.70 -6.83 -1.56
C SER A 63 6.57 -6.28 -0.69
N LEU A 64 6.91 -5.84 0.52
CA LEU A 64 5.99 -5.15 1.43
C LEU A 64 6.38 -3.68 1.53
N PHE A 65 5.37 -2.80 1.54
CA PHE A 65 5.55 -1.38 1.77
C PHE A 65 4.90 -0.91 3.08
N LEU A 66 5.36 0.24 3.56
CA LEU A 66 4.72 1.04 4.59
C LEU A 66 4.32 2.39 3.98
N ALA A 67 3.03 2.69 3.99
CA ALA A 67 2.53 4.03 3.70
C ALA A 67 2.10 4.74 4.99
N ILE A 68 2.45 6.02 5.09
CA ILE A 68 2.06 6.89 6.20
C ILE A 68 1.35 8.11 5.61
N ALA A 69 0.17 8.42 6.13
CA ALA A 69 -0.60 9.60 5.74
C ALA A 69 -1.27 10.26 6.96
N ILE A 70 -1.66 11.53 6.82
CA ILE A 70 -2.37 12.28 7.86
C ILE A 70 -3.74 12.70 7.34
N LYS A 71 -4.79 12.53 8.16
CA LYS A 71 -6.13 13.03 7.85
C LYS A 71 -6.12 14.57 7.88
N GLU A 72 -6.45 15.17 6.75
CA GLU A 72 -6.71 16.62 6.66
C GLU A 72 -8.07 16.96 7.26
#